data_AF-A0A6B8RL44-F1
#
_entry.id   AF-A0A6B8RL44-F1
#
_cell.length_a   1.000
_cell.length_b   1.000
_cell.length_c   1.000
_cell.angle_alpha   90.00
_cell.angle_beta   90.00
_cell.angle_gamma   90.00
#
_symmetry.space_group_name_H-M   'P 1'
#
loop_
_entity.id
_entity.type
_entity.pdbx_description
1 polymer ?
#
loop_
_entity_poly.entity_id
_entity_poly.type
_entity_poly.pdbx_seq_one_letter_code
_entity_poly.pdbx_strand_id
1 'polypeptide(L)'
;MQNQQSRKGPKMLITDNTKRPGFKKRRNSIGSQSEVALKVRVSTDSLRSAENAFMNPSLYVAIKYCLCMDTTLEELFPDLFEQARTELNLINM
;
A
#
# COMPACT_ATOMS: atom_id res chain seq x y z
N MET A 1 24.23 2.28 32.31
CA MET A 1 23.06 1.61 31.70
C MET A 1 22.56 2.51 30.57
N GLN A 2 22.78 2.14 29.31
CA GLN A 2 22.36 2.95 28.16
C GLN A 2 20.85 2.81 27.95
N ASN A 3 20.18 3.95 27.92
CA ASN A 3 18.74 4.06 27.78
C ASN A 3 18.37 3.80 26.31
N GLN A 4 17.97 2.57 25.98
CA GLN A 4 17.39 2.24 24.66
C GLN A 4 15.97 2.79 24.60
N GLN A 5 15.83 4.08 24.26
CA GLN A 5 14.55 4.60 23.82
C GLN A 5 14.26 4.03 22.44
N SER A 6 13.49 2.94 22.40
CA SER A 6 12.92 2.39 21.18
C SER A 6 12.17 3.50 20.46
N ARG A 7 12.73 3.99 19.34
CA ARG A 7 12.02 4.88 18.42
C ARG A 7 10.79 4.14 17.94
N LYS A 8 9.64 4.36 18.58
CA LYS A 8 8.35 3.94 18.04
C LYS A 8 8.19 4.74 16.75
N GLY A 9 8.34 4.08 15.61
CA GLY A 9 8.02 4.66 14.31
C GLY A 9 6.59 5.22 14.33
N PRO A 10 6.26 6.15 13.42
CA PRO A 10 4.93 6.72 13.36
C PRO A 10 3.89 5.59 13.35
N LYS A 11 2.92 5.66 14.27
CA LYS A 11 1.78 4.73 14.28
C LYS A 11 1.07 4.91 12.96
N MET A 12 1.00 3.85 12.14
CA MET A 12 0.15 3.87 10.95
C MET A 12 -1.27 4.19 11.41
N LEU A 13 -1.82 5.29 10.88
CA LEU A 13 -3.24 5.58 10.97
C LEU A 13 -3.93 4.56 10.05
N ILE A 14 -4.19 3.36 10.56
CA ILE A 14 -5.06 2.40 9.88
C ILE A 14 -6.46 3.00 10.00
N THR A 15 -6.87 3.78 9.02
CA THR A 15 -8.25 4.25 8.91
C THR A 15 -9.10 3.02 8.65
N ASP A 16 -9.97 2.69 9.59
CA ASP A 16 -10.92 1.59 9.46
C ASP A 16 -11.64 1.68 8.10
N ASN A 17 -11.52 0.62 7.29
CA ASN A 17 -12.30 0.33 6.08
C ASN A 17 -12.01 1.03 4.73
N THR A 18 -10.85 1.64 4.50
CA THR A 18 -10.50 2.03 3.12
C THR A 18 -9.96 0.85 2.32
N LYS A 19 -10.86 -0.02 1.82
CA LYS A 19 -10.51 -0.90 0.69
C LYS A 19 -9.91 -0.04 -0.42
N ARG A 20 -8.94 -0.55 -1.21
CA ARG A 20 -8.43 0.14 -2.40
C ARG A 20 -9.23 -0.32 -3.63
N PRO A 21 -10.43 0.23 -3.93
CA PRO A 21 -11.26 -0.26 -5.04
C PRO A 21 -10.57 -0.10 -6.39
N GLY A 22 -9.74 0.93 -6.56
CA GLY A 22 -8.90 1.13 -7.74
C GLY A 22 -7.96 -0.04 -7.98
N PHE A 23 -7.29 -0.51 -6.91
CA PHE A 23 -6.41 -1.69 -6.95
C PHE A 23 -7.17 -2.92 -7.44
N LYS A 24 -8.29 -3.24 -6.80
CA LYS A 24 -9.10 -4.42 -7.17
C LYS A 24 -9.59 -4.34 -8.62
N LYS A 25 -10.04 -3.16 -9.06
CA LYS A 25 -10.52 -2.93 -10.43
C LYS A 25 -9.40 -3.16 -11.45
N ARG A 26 -8.23 -2.57 -11.25
CA ARG A 26 -7.04 -2.74 -12.12
C ARG A 26 -6.55 -4.19 -12.12
N ARG A 27 -6.55 -4.86 -10.97
CA ARG A 27 -6.22 -6.29 -10.89
C ARG A 27 -7.19 -7.13 -11.71
N ASN A 28 -8.49 -6.91 -11.55
CA ASN A 28 -9.53 -7.67 -12.27
C ASN A 28 -9.40 -7.55 -13.81
N SER A 29 -8.85 -6.46 -14.35
CA SER A 29 -8.60 -6.34 -15.79
C SER A 29 -7.39 -7.13 -16.29
N ILE A 30 -6.51 -7.61 -15.40
CA ILE A 30 -5.30 -8.37 -15.78
C ILE A 30 -5.32 -9.84 -15.35
N GLY A 31 -6.14 -10.21 -14.35
CA GLY A 31 -6.26 -11.59 -13.86
C GLY A 31 -6.75 -11.71 -12.41
N SER A 32 -6.82 -12.94 -11.93
CA SER A 32 -7.16 -13.30 -10.54
C SER A 32 -6.08 -12.86 -9.54
N GLN A 33 -6.42 -12.86 -8.24
CA GLN A 33 -5.45 -12.56 -7.17
C GLN A 33 -4.23 -13.48 -7.24
N SER A 34 -4.41 -14.78 -7.46
CA SER A 34 -3.32 -15.75 -7.51
C SER A 34 -2.40 -15.52 -8.72
N GLU A 35 -2.97 -15.24 -9.90
CA GLU A 35 -2.19 -14.98 -11.12
C GLU A 35 -1.35 -13.72 -10.99
N VAL A 36 -1.92 -12.64 -10.46
CA VAL A 36 -1.21 -11.37 -10.29
C VAL A 36 -0.17 -11.47 -9.18
N ALA A 37 -0.47 -12.15 -8.07
CA ALA A 37 0.48 -12.40 -7.00
C ALA A 37 1.71 -13.17 -7.51
N LEU A 38 1.48 -14.19 -8.35
CA LEU A 38 2.54 -14.94 -9.02
C LEU A 38 3.38 -14.05 -9.94
N LYS A 39 2.76 -13.25 -10.81
CA LYS A 39 3.46 -12.30 -11.70
C LYS A 39 4.35 -11.32 -10.93
N VAL A 40 3.84 -10.81 -9.81
CA VAL A 40 4.53 -9.82 -8.95
C VAL A 40 5.51 -10.49 -7.98
N ARG A 41 5.56 -11.82 -7.91
CA ARG A 41 6.39 -12.61 -6.99
C ARG A 41 6.12 -12.25 -5.52
N VAL A 42 4.87 -12.34 -5.12
CA VAL A 42 4.39 -12.19 -3.74
C VAL A 42 3.38 -13.30 -3.43
N SER A 43 3.07 -13.51 -2.15
CA SER A 43 1.98 -14.42 -1.79
C SER A 43 0.62 -13.79 -2.12
N THR A 44 -0.39 -14.64 -2.39
CA THR A 44 -1.77 -14.19 -2.62
C THR A 44 -2.31 -13.41 -1.42
N ASP A 45 -1.94 -13.79 -0.19
CA ASP A 45 -2.36 -13.09 1.02
C ASP A 45 -1.71 -11.71 1.12
N SER A 46 -0.44 -11.55 0.78
CA SER A 46 0.21 -10.23 0.74
C SER A 46 -0.45 -9.30 -0.28
N LEU A 47 -0.81 -9.83 -1.45
CA LEU A 47 -1.57 -9.07 -2.44
C LEU A 47 -2.96 -8.70 -1.90
N ARG A 48 -3.69 -9.65 -1.31
CA ARG A 48 -5.01 -9.40 -0.73
C ARG A 48 -4.96 -8.34 0.39
N SER A 49 -3.95 -8.40 1.26
CA SER A 49 -3.75 -7.42 2.33
C SER A 49 -3.42 -6.04 1.77
N ALA A 50 -2.62 -5.95 0.70
CA ALA A 50 -2.39 -4.70 0.00
C ALA A 50 -3.67 -4.17 -0.68
N GLU A 51 -4.43 -5.02 -1.38
CA GLU A 51 -5.68 -4.63 -2.06
C GLU A 51 -6.74 -4.10 -1.08
N ASN A 52 -6.79 -4.66 0.14
CA ASN A 52 -7.75 -4.27 1.17
C ASN A 52 -7.20 -3.24 2.18
N ALA A 53 -6.02 -2.65 1.92
CA ALA A 53 -5.34 -1.72 2.82
C ALA A 53 -5.07 -2.24 4.25
N PHE A 54 -5.10 -3.56 4.48
CA PHE A 54 -4.62 -4.15 5.73
C PHE A 54 -3.10 -4.03 5.89
N MET A 55 -2.38 -3.82 4.78
CA MET A 55 -0.94 -3.64 4.76
C MET A 55 -0.53 -2.68 3.65
N ASN A 56 0.49 -1.87 3.95
CA ASN A 56 1.21 -1.09 2.96
C ASN A 56 2.36 -1.94 2.42
N PRO A 57 2.42 -2.23 1.11
CA PRO A 57 3.54 -2.94 0.54
C PRO A 57 4.82 -2.10 0.66
N SER A 58 5.99 -2.76 0.63
CA SER A 58 7.25 -2.02 0.44
C SER A 58 7.25 -1.28 -0.90
N LEU A 59 8.00 -0.18 -1.01
CA LEU A 59 8.07 0.62 -2.23
C LEU A 59 8.39 -0.23 -3.47
N TYR A 60 9.33 -1.17 -3.35
CA TYR A 60 9.69 -2.06 -4.46
C TYR A 60 8.53 -2.96 -4.89
N VAL A 61 7.76 -3.51 -3.94
CA VAL A 61 6.56 -4.31 -4.25
C VAL A 61 5.47 -3.43 -4.86
N ALA A 62 5.29 -2.22 -4.35
CA ALA A 62 4.34 -1.25 -4.89
C ALA A 62 4.63 -0.90 -6.36
N ILE A 63 5.91 -0.66 -6.69
CA ILE A 63 6.37 -0.42 -8.06
C ILE A 63 6.08 -1.64 -8.96
N LYS A 64 6.33 -2.87 -8.48
CA LYS A 64 6.01 -4.08 -9.26
C LYS A 64 4.51 -4.18 -9.58
N TYR A 65 3.62 -3.82 -8.64
CA TYR A 65 2.18 -3.78 -8.94
C TYR A 65 1.85 -2.74 -10.02
N CYS A 66 2.43 -1.54 -9.93
CA CYS A 66 2.25 -0.47 -10.91
C CYS A 66 2.64 -0.92 -12.32
N LEU A 67 3.83 -1.52 -12.47
CA LEU A 67 4.31 -2.06 -13.75
C LEU A 67 3.44 -3.22 -14.25
N CYS A 68 2.97 -4.08 -13.36
CA CYS A 68 2.10 -5.22 -13.73
C CYS A 68 0.70 -4.77 -14.17
N MET A 69 0.21 -3.63 -13.68
CA MET A 69 -1.15 -3.12 -13.91
C MET A 69 -1.20 -1.89 -14.83
N ASP A 70 -0.06 -1.49 -15.39
CA ASP A 70 0.10 -0.31 -16.26
C ASP A 70 -0.58 0.96 -15.67
N THR A 71 -0.18 1.32 -14.45
CA THR A 71 -0.79 2.42 -13.69
C THR A 71 0.24 3.05 -12.77
N THR A 72 -0.07 4.23 -12.22
CA THR A 72 0.81 4.96 -11.31
C THR A 72 0.63 4.53 -9.84
N LEU A 73 1.61 4.89 -9.00
CA LEU A 73 1.55 4.63 -7.56
C LEU A 73 0.36 5.37 -6.90
N GLU A 74 0.10 6.62 -7.30
CA GLU A 74 -0.98 7.46 -6.75
C GLU A 74 -2.36 6.92 -7.12
N GLU A 75 -2.54 6.41 -8.35
CA GLU A 75 -3.80 5.75 -8.73
C GLU A 75 -4.05 4.44 -7.97
N LEU A 76 -2.99 3.69 -7.66
CA LEU A 76 -3.11 2.37 -7.04
C LEU A 76 -3.20 2.45 -5.52
N PHE A 77 -2.57 3.46 -4.92
CA PHE A 77 -2.46 3.67 -3.47
C PHE A 77 -2.79 5.14 -3.09
N PRO A 78 -3.97 5.66 -3.45
CA PRO A 78 -4.30 7.07 -3.20
C PRO A 78 -4.29 7.42 -1.70
N ASP A 79 -4.64 6.45 -0.85
CA ASP A 79 -4.64 6.56 0.60
C ASP A 79 -3.25 6.93 1.16
N LEU A 80 -2.17 6.42 0.56
CA LEU A 80 -0.81 6.74 1.00
C LEU A 80 -0.43 8.19 0.70
N PHE A 81 -0.91 8.72 -0.43
CA PHE A 81 -0.68 10.11 -0.81
C PHE A 81 -1.51 11.06 0.05
N GLU A 82 -2.77 10.73 0.33
CA GLU A 82 -3.61 11.50 1.27
C GLU A 82 -3.02 11.53 2.68
N GLN A 83 -2.54 10.39 3.18
CA GLN A 83 -1.86 10.31 4.47
C GLN A 83 -0.60 11.19 4.48
N ALA A 84 0.27 11.07 3.48
CA ALA A 84 1.49 11.88 3.38
C ALA A 84 1.18 13.39 3.28
N ARG A 85 0.18 13.79 2.48
CA ARG A 85 -0.26 15.20 2.39
C ARG A 85 -0.76 15.72 3.74
N THR A 86 -1.53 14.90 4.47
CA THR A 86 -2.02 15.25 5.81
C THR A 86 -0.87 15.44 6.79
N GLU A 87 0.08 14.51 6.82
CA GLU A 87 1.26 14.59 7.68
C GLU A 87 2.11 15.83 7.38
N LEU A 88 2.35 16.14 6.10
CA LEU A 88 3.10 17.34 5.70
C LEU A 88 2.37 18.63 6.07
N ASN A 89 1.04 18.68 5.96
CA ASN A 89 0.25 19.85 6.35
C ASN A 89 0.26 20.08 7.86
N LEU A 90 0.28 19.02 8.67
CA LEU A 90 0.38 19.12 10.13
C LEU A 90 1.73 19.66 10.60
N ILE A 91 2.81 19.49 9.83
CA ILE A 91 4.14 20.04 10.15
C ILE A 91 4.19 21.56 9.89
N ASN A 92 3.32 22.09 9.02
CA ASN A 92 3.29 23.50 8.63
C ASN A 92 2.29 24.34 9.46
N MET A 93 1.66 23.75 10.48
CA MET A 93 0.80 24.42 11.47
C MET A 93 1.52 24.60 12.79
#